data_AF-H8IR97-F1
#
_entry.id   AF-H8IR97-F1
#
_cell.length_a   1.000
_cell.length_b   1.000
_cell.length_c   1.000
_cell.angle_alpha   90.00
_cell.angle_beta   90.00
_cell.angle_gamma   90.00
#
_symmetry.space_group_name_H-M   'P 1'
#
loop_
_entity.id
_entity.type
_entity.pdbx_description
1 polymer ?
#
loop_
_entity_poly.entity_id
_entity_poly.type
_entity_poly.pdbx_seq_one_letter_code
_entity_poly.pdbx_strand_id
1 'polypeptide(L)'
;MLKSIDFQVLREAPSLTHYRREWVPSPGMGLSGIWLGAVVADASGQNYWGVRGCDDFLTGMTHVVSPVCGFRSLPKDLSAEAPHLYSEYSTLDWFEPLQYVDDGKAVRLSYPSGRIERDANEFHWYDASNRWEIHGRTVSDIVLTHVPAQGGIDDDVYYRHELMYATGRVDGVEVSGYAHQDFAYGPPKKVYTELPIARHLQGMWVSWLHEFDDGQLGGGSFWQGRDGVAFGPGYQLKDGVTTVHTDIVAKPTFNQAGRMSALEATIGADSYTFTFESSGSPLHVFGSVTAISSGARPARSWCWVEYAGNMLTPELLDAATAVFALARGLG
;
A
#
# COMPACT_ATOMS: atom_id res chain seq x y z
N MET A 1 11.74 24.21 -6.17
CA MET A 1 11.20 23.50 -4.98
C MET A 1 9.70 23.68 -4.99
N LEU A 2 8.96 22.58 -5.15
CA LEU A 2 7.50 22.58 -5.12
C LEU A 2 7.04 22.95 -3.71
N LYS A 3 6.21 23.99 -3.56
CA LYS A 3 5.68 24.40 -2.24
C LYS A 3 4.21 24.06 -2.05
N SER A 4 3.43 24.16 -3.13
CA SER A 4 2.01 23.81 -3.18
C SER A 4 1.79 22.93 -4.39
N ILE A 5 0.91 21.94 -4.26
CA ILE A 5 0.54 21.00 -5.30
C ILE A 5 -0.97 21.05 -5.45
N ASP A 6 -1.44 21.25 -6.67
CA ASP A 6 -2.85 21.07 -6.99
C ASP A 6 -3.12 19.57 -7.09
N PHE A 7 -4.11 19.07 -6.36
CA PHE A 7 -4.53 17.68 -6.41
C PHE A 7 -6.02 17.55 -6.06
N GLN A 8 -6.61 16.41 -6.41
CA GLN A 8 -7.97 16.05 -6.05
C GLN A 8 -7.98 14.69 -5.36
N VAL A 9 -8.94 14.49 -4.46
CA VAL A 9 -9.22 13.18 -3.88
C VAL A 9 -10.66 12.82 -4.18
N LEU A 10 -10.83 11.74 -4.93
CA LEU A 10 -12.11 11.24 -5.40
C LEU A 10 -12.41 9.92 -4.69
N ARG A 11 -13.69 9.58 -4.57
CA ARG A 11 -14.11 8.27 -4.06
C ARG A 11 -15.19 7.66 -4.94
N GLU A 12 -15.14 6.34 -5.07
CA GLU A 12 -16.06 5.55 -5.86
C GLU A 12 -16.46 4.30 -5.10
N ALA A 13 -17.74 3.91 -5.19
CA ALA A 13 -18.17 2.64 -4.63
C ALA A 13 -17.45 1.49 -5.35
N PRO A 14 -16.87 0.51 -4.65
CA PRO A 14 -16.15 -0.59 -5.27
C PRO A 14 -17.06 -1.38 -6.20
N SER A 15 -16.50 -1.85 -7.31
CA SER A 15 -17.19 -2.73 -8.26
C SER A 15 -16.18 -3.55 -9.03
N LEU A 16 -16.60 -4.71 -9.55
CA LEU A 16 -15.72 -5.60 -10.31
C LEU A 16 -15.01 -4.90 -11.48
N THR A 17 -15.66 -3.90 -12.09
CA THR A 17 -15.07 -3.12 -13.19
C THR A 17 -13.75 -2.47 -12.80
N HIS A 18 -13.59 -2.03 -11.56
CA HIS A 18 -12.36 -1.43 -11.06
C HIS A 18 -11.17 -2.41 -11.03
N TYR A 19 -11.44 -3.71 -10.91
CA TYR A 19 -10.40 -4.74 -10.81
C TYR A 19 -10.03 -5.34 -12.17
N ARG A 20 -10.71 -4.93 -13.24
CA ARG A 20 -10.34 -5.34 -14.60
C ARG A 20 -9.04 -4.69 -15.02
N ARG A 21 -8.23 -5.45 -15.75
CA ARG A 21 -6.87 -5.03 -16.15
C ARG A 21 -6.88 -3.78 -17.04
N GLU A 22 -7.91 -3.62 -17.86
CA GLU A 22 -8.08 -2.49 -18.77
C GLU A 22 -8.71 -1.25 -18.13
N TRP A 23 -9.15 -1.35 -16.87
CA TRP A 23 -9.75 -0.20 -16.20
C TRP A 23 -8.72 0.89 -15.96
N VAL A 24 -9.08 2.11 -16.32
CA VAL A 24 -8.29 3.32 -16.08
C VAL A 24 -9.20 4.45 -15.62
N PRO A 25 -8.71 5.37 -14.77
CA PRO A 25 -9.54 6.43 -14.19
C PRO A 25 -9.90 7.54 -15.19
N SER A 26 -9.12 7.69 -16.27
CA SER A 26 -9.32 8.74 -17.27
C SER A 26 -8.75 8.32 -18.64
N PRO A 27 -9.32 8.79 -19.77
CA PRO A 27 -8.76 8.56 -21.10
C PRO A 27 -7.29 8.99 -21.20
N GLY A 28 -6.48 8.16 -21.87
CA GLY A 28 -5.05 8.42 -22.07
C GLY A 28 -4.16 7.98 -20.91
N MET A 29 -4.72 7.49 -19.80
CA MET A 29 -3.96 6.85 -18.73
C MET A 29 -3.65 5.38 -19.06
N GLY A 30 -2.57 4.87 -18.49
CA GLY A 30 -2.21 3.44 -18.46
C GLY A 30 -1.88 3.00 -17.03
N LEU A 31 -2.01 1.70 -16.78
CA LEU A 31 -1.59 1.09 -15.52
C LEU A 31 -0.05 1.19 -15.39
N SER A 32 0.41 1.66 -14.24
CA SER A 32 1.82 1.85 -13.89
C SER A 32 2.27 0.99 -12.71
N GLY A 33 1.40 0.11 -12.23
CA GLY A 33 1.68 -0.89 -11.22
C GLY A 33 0.52 -1.12 -10.26
N ILE A 34 0.54 -2.29 -9.64
CA ILE A 34 -0.40 -2.76 -8.62
C ILE A 34 0.42 -3.27 -7.44
N TRP A 35 0.04 -2.93 -6.21
CA TRP A 35 0.62 -3.52 -5.01
C TRP A 35 -0.47 -4.11 -4.14
N LEU A 36 -0.27 -5.37 -3.75
CA LEU A 36 -1.11 -6.04 -2.77
C LEU A 36 -0.34 -6.07 -1.46
N GLY A 37 -1.02 -5.67 -0.39
CA GLY A 37 -0.43 -5.60 0.92
C GLY A 37 -1.35 -6.24 1.95
N ALA A 38 -0.78 -6.98 2.90
CA ALA A 38 -1.51 -7.35 4.11
C ALA A 38 -0.63 -7.33 5.34
N VAL A 39 -1.21 -6.87 6.45
CA VAL A 39 -0.64 -6.95 7.80
C VAL A 39 -1.65 -7.68 8.66
N VAL A 40 -1.27 -8.87 9.11
CA VAL A 40 -2.16 -9.81 9.79
C VAL A 40 -1.50 -10.36 11.03
N ALA A 41 -2.30 -10.71 12.04
CA ALA A 41 -1.84 -11.26 13.30
C ALA A 41 -2.46 -12.63 13.55
N ASP A 42 -1.70 -13.55 14.13
CA ASP A 42 -2.24 -14.79 14.68
C ASP A 42 -2.79 -14.60 16.11
N ALA A 43 -3.36 -15.67 16.68
CA ALA A 43 -3.91 -15.65 18.03
C ALA A 43 -2.85 -15.47 19.15
N SER A 44 -1.57 -15.69 18.85
CA SER A 44 -0.46 -15.43 19.79
C SER A 44 -0.01 -13.97 19.80
N GLY A 45 -0.49 -13.18 18.84
CA GLY A 45 -0.08 -11.79 18.63
C GLY A 45 1.18 -11.67 17.76
N GLN A 46 1.60 -12.73 17.07
CA GLN A 46 2.64 -12.65 16.05
C GLN A 46 2.07 -11.96 14.82
N ASN A 47 2.72 -10.88 14.39
CA ASN A 47 2.37 -10.13 13.20
C ASN A 47 3.13 -10.64 11.98
N TYR A 48 2.47 -10.62 10.83
CA TYR A 48 3.03 -10.97 9.54
C TYR A 48 2.76 -9.85 8.54
N TRP A 49 3.66 -9.69 7.59
CA TRP A 49 3.54 -8.72 6.51
C TRP A 49 3.82 -9.40 5.18
N GLY A 50 2.96 -9.17 4.20
CA GLY A 50 3.13 -9.65 2.83
C GLY A 50 2.92 -8.52 1.85
N VAL A 51 3.81 -8.43 0.86
CA VAL A 51 3.68 -7.51 -0.28
C VAL A 51 4.00 -8.21 -1.59
N ARG A 52 3.17 -7.97 -2.60
CA ARG A 52 3.38 -8.40 -3.99
C ARG A 52 3.12 -7.24 -4.94
N GLY A 53 4.07 -6.97 -5.83
CA GLY A 53 3.89 -6.09 -6.98
C GLY A 53 3.36 -6.85 -8.19
N CYS A 54 2.53 -6.21 -9.00
CA CYS A 54 2.12 -6.68 -10.33
C CYS A 54 2.20 -5.52 -11.32
N ASP A 55 2.75 -5.74 -12.51
CA ASP A 55 2.92 -4.71 -13.54
C ASP A 55 3.71 -3.46 -13.06
N ASP A 56 4.46 -3.56 -11.96
CA ASP A 56 5.08 -2.44 -11.25
C ASP A 56 6.44 -2.03 -11.83
N PHE A 57 7.28 -2.98 -12.22
CA PHE A 57 8.53 -2.73 -12.96
C PHE A 57 8.49 -3.25 -14.40
N LEU A 58 7.77 -4.36 -14.61
CA LEU A 58 7.64 -5.04 -15.89
C LEU A 58 6.18 -5.42 -16.13
N THR A 59 5.58 -4.85 -17.17
CA THR A 59 4.23 -5.24 -17.59
C THR A 59 4.20 -6.73 -17.95
N GLY A 60 3.20 -7.43 -17.45
CA GLY A 60 3.03 -8.87 -17.60
C GLY A 60 3.78 -9.70 -16.56
N MET A 61 4.43 -9.07 -15.57
CA MET A 61 5.14 -9.75 -14.49
C MET A 61 4.57 -9.38 -13.13
N THR A 62 4.69 -10.29 -12.19
CA THR A 62 4.63 -10.01 -10.75
C THR A 62 6.02 -9.85 -10.19
N HIS A 63 6.12 -9.26 -9.01
CA HIS A 63 7.38 -8.92 -8.37
C HIS A 63 7.28 -9.07 -6.84
N VAL A 64 8.25 -9.76 -6.24
CA VAL A 64 8.54 -9.66 -4.82
C VAL A 64 9.85 -8.86 -4.68
N VAL A 65 9.72 -7.57 -4.35
CA VAL A 65 10.86 -6.65 -4.15
C VAL A 65 11.69 -7.19 -2.98
N SER A 66 12.84 -7.80 -3.24
CA SER A 66 13.62 -8.53 -2.23
C SER A 66 15.06 -8.03 -2.23
N PRO A 67 15.67 -7.77 -1.06
CA PRO A 67 15.20 -8.05 0.28
C PRO A 67 14.52 -6.84 0.95
N VAL A 68 13.82 -5.97 0.21
CA VAL A 68 13.20 -4.75 0.81
C VAL A 68 11.77 -5.02 1.29
N CYS A 69 10.99 -5.80 0.54
CA CYS A 69 9.61 -6.16 0.84
C CYS A 69 9.46 -7.68 0.90
N GLY A 70 8.27 -8.19 0.54
CA GLY A 70 7.93 -9.61 0.48
C GLY A 70 7.17 -10.09 1.70
N PHE A 71 7.43 -11.33 2.10
CA PHE A 71 6.69 -12.04 3.15
C PHE A 71 7.55 -12.17 4.39
N ARG A 72 7.12 -11.60 5.51
CA ARG A 72 7.91 -11.45 6.73
C ARG A 72 7.13 -11.74 7.99
N SER A 73 7.86 -12.27 8.98
CA SER A 73 7.46 -12.19 10.38
C SER A 73 7.90 -10.84 10.93
N LEU A 74 7.01 -10.16 11.65
CA LEU A 74 7.26 -8.84 12.24
C LEU A 74 7.50 -8.98 13.75
N PRO A 75 8.76 -9.13 14.21
CA PRO A 75 9.07 -9.11 15.63
C PRO A 75 8.76 -7.71 16.21
N LYS A 76 8.37 -7.67 17.48
CA LYS A 76 8.13 -6.41 18.22
C LYS A 76 9.44 -5.78 18.69
N ASP A 77 10.30 -5.49 17.72
CA ASP A 77 11.57 -4.82 17.90
C ASP A 77 11.84 -3.93 16.67
N LEU A 78 11.80 -2.61 16.87
CA LEU A 78 12.10 -1.62 15.82
C LEU A 78 13.56 -1.63 15.36
N SER A 79 14.46 -2.24 16.13
CA SER A 79 15.88 -2.34 15.82
C SER A 79 16.24 -3.61 15.06
N ALA A 80 15.36 -4.62 15.09
CA ALA A 80 15.58 -5.89 14.41
C ALA A 80 15.20 -5.80 12.93
N GLU A 81 15.94 -6.53 12.09
CA GLU A 81 15.52 -6.82 10.73
C GLU A 81 14.44 -7.91 10.77
N ALA A 82 13.26 -7.62 10.22
CA ALA A 82 12.19 -8.61 10.12
C ALA A 82 12.62 -9.77 9.21
N PRO A 83 12.64 -11.02 9.70
CA PRO A 83 13.05 -12.16 8.89
C PRO A 83 12.00 -12.47 7.82
N HIS A 84 12.48 -12.88 6.64
CA HIS A 84 11.63 -13.45 5.61
C HIS A 84 11.01 -14.77 6.08
N LEU A 85 9.73 -14.97 5.79
CA LEU A 85 9.02 -16.24 6.01
C LEU A 85 9.50 -17.32 5.05
N TYR A 86 9.77 -16.93 3.81
CA TYR A 86 10.07 -17.84 2.72
C TYR A 86 11.46 -17.52 2.15
N SER A 87 12.36 -18.49 2.20
CA SER A 87 13.79 -18.28 1.90
C SER A 87 14.06 -17.93 0.45
N GLU A 88 13.21 -18.39 -0.48
CA GLU A 88 13.29 -18.05 -1.90
C GLU A 88 13.13 -16.55 -2.18
N TYR A 89 12.45 -15.81 -1.29
CA TYR A 89 12.23 -14.37 -1.40
C TYR A 89 13.21 -13.55 -0.55
N SER A 90 14.27 -14.16 0.00
CA SER A 90 15.14 -13.48 0.97
C SER A 90 16.39 -12.81 0.38
N THR A 91 16.65 -12.96 -0.92
CA THR A 91 17.98 -12.60 -1.48
C THR A 91 17.94 -11.72 -2.72
N LEU A 92 17.08 -12.01 -3.69
CA LEU A 92 17.02 -11.32 -4.97
C LEU A 92 15.58 -11.03 -5.34
N ASP A 93 15.37 -9.93 -6.07
CA ASP A 93 14.07 -9.62 -6.67
C ASP A 93 13.54 -10.82 -7.45
N TRP A 94 12.29 -11.18 -7.14
CA TRP A 94 11.66 -12.37 -7.69
C TRP A 94 10.55 -11.98 -8.65
N PHE A 95 10.75 -12.27 -9.94
CA PHE A 95 9.80 -11.98 -11.00
C PHE A 95 9.15 -13.24 -11.54
N GLU A 96 7.84 -13.17 -11.80
CA GLU A 96 7.08 -14.28 -12.37
C GLU A 96 6.08 -13.81 -13.41
N PRO A 97 5.95 -14.54 -14.55
CA PRO A 97 5.00 -14.18 -15.59
C PRO A 97 3.57 -14.29 -15.09
N LEU A 98 2.79 -13.26 -15.38
CA LEU A 98 1.41 -13.12 -14.97
C LEU A 98 0.47 -13.47 -16.13
N GLN A 99 -0.55 -14.28 -15.82
CA GLN A 99 -1.67 -14.57 -16.71
C GLN A 99 -2.94 -13.90 -16.16
N TYR A 100 -3.75 -13.33 -17.05
CA TYR A 100 -5.02 -12.70 -16.69
C TYR A 100 -6.18 -13.46 -17.31
N VAL A 101 -7.22 -13.70 -16.51
CA VAL A 101 -8.50 -14.26 -16.94
C VAL A 101 -9.63 -13.39 -16.39
N ASP A 102 -10.56 -13.02 -17.27
CA ASP A 102 -11.83 -12.38 -16.93
C ASP A 102 -12.96 -13.24 -17.53
N ASP A 103 -13.87 -13.73 -16.67
CA ASP A 103 -15.04 -14.52 -17.09
C ASP A 103 -16.35 -13.73 -17.03
N GLY A 104 -16.27 -12.42 -16.77
CA GLY A 104 -17.38 -11.49 -16.58
C GLY A 104 -17.92 -11.42 -15.16
N LYS A 105 -17.66 -12.43 -14.31
CA LYS A 105 -18.11 -12.51 -12.90
C LYS A 105 -16.98 -12.37 -11.90
N ALA A 106 -15.78 -12.76 -12.31
CA ALA A 106 -14.56 -12.61 -11.55
C ALA A 106 -13.38 -12.31 -12.47
N VAL A 107 -12.35 -11.69 -11.88
CA VAL A 107 -11.05 -11.53 -12.50
C VAL A 107 -10.01 -12.30 -11.71
N ARG A 108 -9.08 -12.92 -12.43
CA ARG A 108 -7.98 -13.69 -11.85
C ARG A 108 -6.66 -13.29 -12.50
N LEU A 109 -5.67 -13.00 -11.66
CA LEU A 109 -4.27 -12.90 -12.03
C LEU A 109 -3.54 -14.13 -11.48
N SER A 110 -2.92 -14.95 -12.32
CA SER A 110 -2.20 -16.16 -11.91
C SER A 110 -0.72 -16.08 -12.27
N TYR A 111 0.13 -16.68 -11.44
CA TYR A 111 1.57 -16.81 -11.61
C TYR A 111 2.04 -18.15 -11.00
N PRO A 112 3.24 -18.67 -11.30
CA PRO A 112 3.66 -20.00 -10.84
C PRO A 112 3.54 -20.23 -9.33
N SER A 113 3.86 -19.23 -8.50
CA SER A 113 3.78 -19.33 -7.04
C SER A 113 2.43 -18.94 -6.43
N GLY A 114 1.45 -18.47 -7.21
CA GLY A 114 0.25 -17.90 -6.63
C GLY A 114 -0.82 -17.41 -7.60
N ARG A 115 -1.85 -16.81 -7.03
CA ARG A 115 -2.94 -16.17 -7.76
C ARG A 115 -3.64 -15.11 -6.90
N ILE A 116 -4.22 -14.15 -7.58
CA ILE A 116 -5.07 -13.11 -7.01
C ILE A 116 -6.42 -13.21 -7.71
N GLU A 117 -7.48 -13.27 -6.93
CA GLU A 117 -8.85 -13.40 -7.40
C GLU A 117 -9.69 -12.27 -6.82
N ARG A 118 -10.53 -11.67 -7.66
CA ARG A 118 -11.52 -10.68 -7.27
C ARG A 118 -12.86 -11.06 -7.89
N ASP A 119 -13.88 -11.11 -7.05
CA ASP A 119 -15.26 -11.12 -7.51
C ASP A 119 -15.98 -9.83 -7.09
N ALA A 120 -17.31 -9.82 -7.10
CA ALA A 120 -18.09 -8.63 -6.76
C ALA A 120 -17.90 -8.18 -5.30
N ASN A 121 -17.51 -9.06 -4.38
CA ASN A 121 -17.51 -8.79 -2.94
C ASN A 121 -16.21 -9.18 -2.24
N GLU A 122 -15.46 -10.13 -2.80
CA GLU A 122 -14.34 -10.77 -2.12
C GLU A 122 -13.04 -10.63 -2.90
N PHE A 123 -11.96 -10.66 -2.13
CA PHE A 123 -10.58 -10.70 -2.57
C PHE A 123 -9.96 -11.98 -2.03
N HIS A 124 -9.27 -12.74 -2.89
CA HIS A 124 -8.49 -13.89 -2.44
C HIS A 124 -7.09 -13.82 -3.04
N TRP A 125 -6.11 -13.87 -2.16
CA TRP A 125 -4.70 -13.87 -2.52
C TRP A 125 -4.03 -15.11 -1.98
N TYR A 126 -3.54 -15.93 -2.90
CA TYR A 126 -2.77 -17.12 -2.61
C TYR A 126 -1.36 -16.89 -3.15
N ASP A 127 -0.35 -17.03 -2.30
CA ASP A 127 1.04 -16.81 -2.68
C ASP A 127 1.96 -17.85 -2.03
N ALA A 128 3.23 -17.81 -2.43
CA ALA A 128 4.26 -18.68 -1.89
C ALA A 128 3.87 -20.17 -1.93
N SER A 129 3.20 -20.60 -3.01
CA SER A 129 2.61 -21.94 -3.18
C SER A 129 1.53 -22.28 -2.14
N ASN A 130 0.60 -21.35 -1.89
CA ASN A 130 -0.49 -21.43 -0.90
C ASN A 130 -0.03 -21.50 0.57
N ARG A 131 1.23 -21.15 0.87
CA ARG A 131 1.66 -20.92 2.26
C ARG A 131 1.16 -19.57 2.77
N TRP A 132 0.89 -18.64 1.87
CA TRP A 132 0.26 -17.37 2.15
C TRP A 132 -1.13 -17.37 1.54
N GLU A 133 -2.17 -17.36 2.37
CA GLU A 133 -3.56 -17.32 1.94
C GLU A 133 -4.28 -16.19 2.67
N ILE A 134 -4.75 -15.18 1.94
CA ILE A 134 -5.45 -14.02 2.49
C ILE A 134 -6.77 -13.85 1.77
N HIS A 135 -7.83 -13.67 2.55
CA HIS A 135 -9.19 -13.41 2.10
C HIS A 135 -9.63 -12.05 2.63
N GLY A 136 -9.89 -11.12 1.72
CA GLY A 136 -10.26 -9.75 2.03
C GLY A 136 -11.71 -9.48 1.70
N ARG A 137 -12.38 -8.74 2.58
CA ARG A 137 -13.65 -8.07 2.29
C ARG A 137 -13.39 -6.57 2.25
N THR A 138 -13.71 -5.91 1.13
CA THR A 138 -13.56 -4.46 1.01
C THR A 138 -14.46 -3.76 2.03
N VAL A 139 -13.90 -2.81 2.77
CA VAL A 139 -14.59 -2.08 3.86
C VAL A 139 -14.63 -0.57 3.64
N SER A 140 -13.87 -0.05 2.67
CA SER A 140 -13.90 1.36 2.26
C SER A 140 -14.45 1.50 0.84
N ASP A 141 -14.76 2.75 0.46
CA ASP A 141 -14.79 3.11 -0.95
C ASP A 141 -13.40 2.97 -1.57
N ILE A 142 -13.36 2.87 -2.90
CA ILE A 142 -12.14 3.08 -3.67
C ILE A 142 -11.83 4.57 -3.62
N VAL A 143 -10.61 4.93 -3.24
CA VAL A 143 -10.17 6.34 -3.19
C VAL A 143 -9.06 6.57 -4.21
N LEU A 144 -9.24 7.61 -5.03
CA LEU A 144 -8.27 8.06 -6.02
C LEU A 144 -7.69 9.40 -5.63
N THR A 145 -6.37 9.49 -5.54
CA THR A 145 -5.63 10.74 -5.50
C THR A 145 -5.19 11.07 -6.92
N HIS A 146 -5.66 12.20 -7.44
CA HIS A 146 -5.31 12.70 -8.77
C HIS A 146 -4.39 13.91 -8.64
N VAL A 147 -3.22 13.88 -9.28
CA VAL A 147 -2.32 15.02 -9.39
C VAL A 147 -2.14 15.33 -10.88
N PRO A 148 -2.71 16.44 -11.39
CA PRO A 148 -2.51 16.84 -12.77
C PRO A 148 -1.09 17.33 -13.01
N ALA A 149 -0.65 17.24 -14.27
CA ALA A 149 0.54 17.92 -14.74
C ALA A 149 0.43 19.43 -14.46
N GLN A 150 1.48 19.99 -13.86
CA GLN A 150 1.54 21.38 -13.40
C GLN A 150 3.00 21.83 -13.26
N GLY A 151 3.24 23.06 -12.79
CA GLY A 151 4.60 23.58 -12.64
C GLY A 151 5.49 22.70 -11.77
N GLY A 152 6.44 21.97 -12.38
CA GLY A 152 7.36 21.04 -11.69
C GLY A 152 6.84 19.61 -11.49
N ILE A 153 5.71 19.27 -12.12
CA ILE A 153 5.12 17.93 -12.19
C ILE A 153 4.84 17.64 -13.66
N ASP A 154 5.66 16.77 -14.26
CA ASP A 154 5.66 16.58 -15.71
C ASP A 154 4.50 15.73 -16.23
N ASP A 155 3.92 14.89 -15.37
CA ASP A 155 2.91 13.92 -15.76
C ASP A 155 1.63 14.03 -14.93
N ASP A 156 0.53 13.70 -15.58
CA ASP A 156 -0.73 13.40 -14.92
C ASP A 156 -0.66 12.02 -14.25
N VAL A 157 -1.08 11.92 -12.99
CA VAL A 157 -1.01 10.69 -12.21
C VAL A 157 -2.24 10.48 -11.33
N TYR A 158 -2.71 9.24 -11.29
CA TYR A 158 -3.68 8.76 -10.32
C TYR A 158 -3.05 7.68 -9.46
N TYR A 159 -3.32 7.74 -8.16
CA TYR A 159 -3.05 6.64 -7.25
C TYR A 159 -4.34 6.23 -6.57
N ARG A 160 -4.62 4.93 -6.59
CA ARG A 160 -5.83 4.32 -6.06
C ARG A 160 -5.49 3.46 -4.87
N HIS A 161 -6.27 3.56 -3.81
CA HIS A 161 -6.17 2.73 -2.61
C HIS A 161 -7.57 2.35 -2.12
N GLU A 162 -7.70 1.17 -1.54
CA GLU A 162 -8.88 0.73 -0.78
C GLU A 162 -8.47 -0.17 0.39
N LEU A 163 -9.29 -0.22 1.44
CA LEU A 163 -9.07 -1.08 2.61
C LEU A 163 -9.93 -2.33 2.56
N MET A 164 -9.35 -3.42 3.04
CA MET A 164 -10.00 -4.70 3.25
C MET A 164 -9.78 -5.18 4.68
N TYR A 165 -10.83 -5.67 5.31
CA TYR A 165 -10.67 -6.52 6.49
C TYR A 165 -10.26 -7.91 6.01
N ALA A 166 -9.20 -8.47 6.58
CA ALA A 166 -8.55 -9.67 6.10
C ALA A 166 -8.61 -10.82 7.13
N THR A 167 -8.88 -12.03 6.65
CA THR A 167 -8.68 -13.30 7.35
C THR A 167 -7.88 -14.24 6.48
N GLY A 168 -7.33 -15.32 7.02
CA GLY A 168 -6.62 -16.29 6.20
C GLY A 168 -5.66 -17.17 6.97
N ARG A 169 -4.61 -17.62 6.28
CA ARG A 169 -3.59 -18.50 6.81
C ARG A 169 -2.18 -18.11 6.36
N VAL A 170 -1.23 -18.19 7.29
CA VAL A 170 0.21 -18.10 7.01
C VAL A 170 0.87 -19.39 7.52
N ASP A 171 1.43 -20.18 6.61
CA ASP A 171 1.96 -21.52 6.89
C ASP A 171 0.96 -22.42 7.65
N GLY A 172 -0.32 -22.30 7.31
CA GLY A 172 -1.41 -23.03 7.95
C GLY A 172 -1.89 -22.46 9.29
N VAL A 173 -1.24 -21.43 9.83
CA VAL A 173 -1.67 -20.71 11.05
C VAL A 173 -2.75 -19.71 10.70
N GLU A 174 -3.87 -19.74 11.43
CA GLU A 174 -4.97 -18.80 11.21
C GLU A 174 -4.59 -17.38 11.62
N VAL A 175 -4.89 -16.42 10.75
CA VAL A 175 -4.55 -15.02 10.94
C VAL A 175 -5.72 -14.12 10.58
N SER A 176 -5.71 -12.90 11.13
CA SER A 176 -6.59 -11.83 10.69
C SER A 176 -5.98 -10.45 10.91
N GLY A 177 -6.43 -9.48 10.13
CA GLY A 177 -5.94 -8.11 10.18
C GLY A 177 -6.50 -7.30 9.03
N TYR A 178 -5.63 -6.61 8.31
CA TYR A 178 -6.05 -5.82 7.16
C TYR A 178 -5.22 -6.09 5.93
N ALA A 179 -5.85 -5.89 4.79
CA ALA A 179 -5.21 -5.87 3.49
C ALA A 179 -5.60 -4.58 2.74
N HIS A 180 -4.84 -4.25 1.72
CA HIS A 180 -5.19 -3.21 0.75
C HIS A 180 -4.76 -3.66 -0.64
N GLN A 181 -5.28 -2.94 -1.64
CA GLN A 181 -4.79 -3.05 -3.00
C GLN A 181 -4.61 -1.65 -3.59
N ASP A 182 -3.36 -1.38 -3.95
CA ASP A 182 -2.94 -0.10 -4.50
C ASP A 182 -2.73 -0.20 -6.00
N PHE A 183 -3.05 0.87 -6.71
CA PHE A 183 -2.82 0.98 -8.14
C PHE A 183 -2.28 2.35 -8.47
N ALA A 184 -1.29 2.40 -9.35
CA ALA A 184 -0.81 3.63 -9.93
C ALA A 184 -1.21 3.68 -11.41
N TYR A 185 -1.60 4.86 -11.87
CA TYR A 185 -1.89 5.14 -13.27
C TYR A 185 -1.18 6.41 -13.68
N GLY A 186 -0.59 6.39 -14.87
CA GLY A 186 0.06 7.55 -15.45
C GLY A 186 0.12 7.44 -16.97
N PRO A 187 1.01 8.19 -17.64
CA PRO A 187 1.20 8.07 -19.06
C PRO A 187 1.50 6.63 -19.49
N PRO A 188 1.01 6.18 -20.65
CA PRO A 188 1.23 4.80 -21.10
C PRO A 188 2.71 4.43 -21.11
N LYS A 189 3.01 3.20 -20.68
CA LYS A 189 4.35 2.62 -20.54
C LYS A 189 5.19 3.13 -19.37
N LYS A 190 4.75 4.15 -18.62
CA LYS A 190 5.42 4.55 -17.38
C LYS A 190 5.13 3.58 -16.25
N VAL A 191 6.15 3.31 -15.44
CA VAL A 191 6.05 2.58 -14.18
C VAL A 191 6.01 3.54 -12.99
N TYR A 192 5.58 3.07 -11.82
CA TYR A 192 5.42 3.93 -10.63
C TYR A 192 6.65 4.73 -10.23
N THR A 193 7.84 4.16 -10.35
CA THR A 193 9.12 4.83 -10.05
C THR A 193 9.43 6.01 -10.98
N GLU A 194 8.74 6.09 -12.12
CA GLU A 194 8.81 7.18 -13.08
C GLU A 194 7.73 8.24 -12.85
N LEU A 195 6.75 7.98 -11.97
CA LEU A 195 5.64 8.89 -11.75
C LEU A 195 5.97 9.99 -10.71
N PRO A 196 5.33 11.17 -10.81
CA PRO A 196 5.60 12.27 -9.90
C PRO A 196 5.36 11.97 -8.43
N ILE A 197 4.41 11.08 -8.10
CA ILE A 197 4.14 10.67 -6.71
C ILE A 197 5.40 10.13 -6.05
N ALA A 198 6.05 9.12 -6.65
CA ALA A 198 7.26 8.51 -6.11
C ALA A 198 8.47 9.46 -6.14
N ARG A 199 8.58 10.28 -7.18
CA ARG A 199 9.78 11.08 -7.46
C ARG A 199 9.84 12.42 -6.73
N HIS A 200 8.69 13.06 -6.54
CA HIS A 200 8.63 14.46 -6.14
C HIS A 200 7.72 14.73 -4.95
N LEU A 201 6.70 13.90 -4.74
CA LEU A 201 5.63 14.21 -3.78
C LEU A 201 5.76 13.42 -2.49
N GLN A 202 5.83 12.10 -2.56
CA GLN A 202 5.77 11.21 -1.41
C GLN A 202 6.93 11.47 -0.43
N GLY A 203 6.64 11.90 0.79
CA GLY A 203 7.55 11.77 1.94
C GLY A 203 7.19 10.59 2.83
N MET A 204 5.89 10.37 2.98
CA MET A 204 5.33 9.28 3.78
C MET A 204 4.01 8.81 3.16
N TRP A 205 3.76 7.52 3.26
CA TRP A 205 2.47 6.89 2.99
C TRP A 205 2.06 6.08 4.22
N VAL A 206 0.78 6.12 4.55
CA VAL A 206 0.21 5.44 5.71
C VAL A 206 -1.06 4.72 5.29
N SER A 207 -1.23 3.49 5.75
CA SER A 207 -2.47 2.73 5.64
C SER A 207 -2.74 2.00 6.94
N TRP A 208 -3.97 2.07 7.43
CA TRP A 208 -4.34 1.45 8.69
C TRP A 208 -5.79 1.00 8.71
N LEU A 209 -6.04 -0.02 9.53
CA LEU A 209 -7.37 -0.47 9.90
C LEU A 209 -7.39 -0.75 11.40
N HIS A 210 -8.52 -0.51 12.02
CA HIS A 210 -8.78 -0.86 13.41
C HIS A 210 -10.23 -1.29 13.62
N GLU A 211 -10.44 -2.07 14.67
CA GLU A 211 -11.72 -2.64 15.07
C GLU A 211 -12.00 -2.26 16.52
N PHE A 212 -13.22 -1.82 16.81
CA PHE A 212 -13.72 -1.56 18.17
C PHE A 212 -14.34 -2.82 18.79
N ASP A 213 -14.60 -2.82 20.09
CA ASP A 213 -15.15 -3.97 20.82
C ASP A 213 -16.53 -4.43 20.29
N ASP A 214 -17.28 -3.55 19.63
CA ASP A 214 -18.58 -3.84 19.02
C ASP A 214 -18.47 -4.33 17.57
N GLY A 215 -17.25 -4.52 17.05
CA GLY A 215 -16.97 -4.95 15.68
C GLY A 215 -17.03 -3.83 14.64
N GLN A 216 -17.29 -2.57 15.05
CA GLN A 216 -17.21 -1.45 14.13
C GLN A 216 -15.76 -1.26 13.66
N LEU A 217 -15.62 -0.96 12.36
CA LEU A 217 -14.33 -0.72 11.74
C LEU A 217 -14.07 0.77 11.56
N GLY A 218 -12.83 1.16 11.78
CA GLY A 218 -12.29 2.45 11.36
C GLY A 218 -10.95 2.27 10.67
N GLY A 219 -10.49 3.28 9.94
CA GLY A 219 -9.25 3.15 9.19
C GLY A 219 -9.02 4.29 8.22
N GLY A 220 -8.07 4.12 7.33
CA GLY A 220 -7.87 5.01 6.20
C GLY A 220 -6.52 4.78 5.53
N SER A 221 -6.21 5.67 4.59
CA SER A 221 -4.87 5.85 4.06
C SER A 221 -4.63 7.31 3.75
N PHE A 222 -3.40 7.76 3.90
CA PHE A 222 -3.00 9.10 3.51
C PHE A 222 -1.52 9.19 3.12
N TRP A 223 -1.21 10.29 2.46
CA TRP A 223 0.15 10.70 2.13
C TRP A 223 0.55 11.92 2.94
N GLN A 224 1.85 12.09 3.15
CA GLN A 224 2.45 13.36 3.54
C GLN A 224 3.58 13.70 2.56
N GLY A 225 3.58 14.94 2.09
CA GLY A 225 4.59 15.46 1.18
C GLY A 225 6.01 15.45 1.75
N ARG A 226 7.01 15.15 0.92
CA ARG A 226 8.44 15.26 1.29
C ARG A 226 8.87 16.72 1.40
N ASP A 227 9.93 16.98 2.17
CA ASP A 227 10.68 18.25 2.17
C ASP A 227 9.84 19.54 2.22
N GLY A 228 8.74 19.52 2.97
CA GLY A 228 7.85 20.68 3.14
C GLY A 228 6.90 20.95 1.97
N VAL A 229 6.77 20.02 1.02
CA VAL A 229 5.72 20.04 0.00
C VAL A 229 4.35 19.94 0.69
N ALA A 230 3.47 20.92 0.45
CA ALA A 230 2.09 20.87 0.94
C ALA A 230 1.27 19.85 0.12
N PHE A 231 1.34 18.59 0.54
CA PHE A 231 0.66 17.46 -0.07
C PHE A 231 0.17 16.52 1.04
N GLY A 232 -1.14 16.50 1.27
CA GLY A 232 -1.79 15.70 2.32
C GLY A 232 -3.11 15.06 1.87
N PRO A 233 -3.16 14.35 0.72
CA PRO A 233 -4.35 13.61 0.31
C PRO A 233 -4.55 12.35 1.15
N GLY A 234 -5.80 11.97 1.35
CA GLY A 234 -6.14 10.68 1.92
C GLY A 234 -7.62 10.55 2.22
N TYR A 235 -7.96 9.57 3.05
CA TYR A 235 -9.33 9.33 3.48
C TYR A 235 -9.38 8.68 4.85
N GLN A 236 -10.57 8.74 5.44
CA GLN A 236 -10.92 8.12 6.71
C GLN A 236 -12.16 7.24 6.51
N LEU A 237 -12.09 6.01 6.99
CA LEU A 237 -13.24 5.12 7.18
C LEU A 237 -13.72 5.27 8.63
N LYS A 238 -14.99 5.64 8.80
CA LYS A 238 -15.65 5.78 10.11
C LYS A 238 -17.14 5.52 9.96
N ASP A 239 -17.73 4.75 10.87
CA ASP A 239 -19.16 4.41 10.88
C ASP A 239 -19.65 3.83 9.53
N GLY A 240 -18.80 3.05 8.87
CA GLY A 240 -19.08 2.47 7.54
C GLY A 240 -19.04 3.48 6.37
N VAL A 241 -18.61 4.71 6.60
CA VAL A 241 -18.53 5.78 5.59
C VAL A 241 -17.07 6.13 5.31
N THR A 242 -16.71 6.14 4.03
CA THR A 242 -15.41 6.68 3.57
C THR A 242 -15.53 8.17 3.27
N THR A 243 -14.72 8.98 3.95
CA THR A 243 -14.63 10.43 3.75
C THR A 243 -13.25 10.79 3.23
N VAL A 244 -13.17 11.55 2.13
CA VAL A 244 -11.91 11.98 1.52
C VAL A 244 -11.45 13.33 2.08
N HIS A 245 -10.13 13.51 2.16
CA HIS A 245 -9.49 14.68 2.76
C HIS A 245 -8.33 15.18 1.91
N THR A 246 -8.11 16.49 1.96
CA THR A 246 -7.01 17.18 1.27
C THR A 246 -6.13 18.00 2.23
N ASP A 247 -6.41 17.89 3.53
CA ASP A 247 -5.86 18.74 4.60
C ASP A 247 -5.12 17.93 5.66
N ILE A 248 -4.72 16.69 5.33
CA ILE A 248 -4.07 15.80 6.29
C ILE A 248 -2.69 16.33 6.65
N VAL A 249 -2.40 16.34 7.95
CA VAL A 249 -1.09 16.72 8.50
C VAL A 249 -0.61 15.63 9.43
N ALA A 250 0.60 15.15 9.19
CA ALA A 250 1.21 14.05 9.91
C ALA A 250 2.58 14.45 10.49
N LYS A 251 2.82 14.12 11.76
CA LYS A 251 4.02 14.49 12.53
C LYS A 251 4.70 13.24 13.08
N PRO A 252 5.70 12.70 12.39
CA PRO A 252 6.41 11.51 12.86
C PRO A 252 7.34 11.86 14.02
N THR A 253 7.49 10.90 14.94
CA THR A 253 8.50 10.91 16.00
C THR A 253 9.47 9.77 15.76
N PHE A 254 10.77 10.05 15.87
CA PHE A 254 11.84 9.09 15.65
C PHE A 254 12.57 8.76 16.96
N ASN A 255 12.98 7.50 17.11
CA ASN A 255 13.84 7.06 18.20
C ASN A 255 15.31 7.46 17.96
N GLN A 256 16.19 7.15 18.90
CA GLN A 256 17.63 7.48 18.81
C GLN A 256 18.35 6.81 17.62
N ALA A 257 17.81 5.69 17.12
CA ALA A 257 18.33 4.99 15.95
C ALA A 257 17.76 5.53 14.61
N GLY A 258 16.96 6.60 14.65
CA GLY A 258 16.33 7.19 13.47
C GLY A 258 15.16 6.38 12.91
N ARG A 259 14.62 5.41 13.65
CA ARG A 259 13.41 4.67 13.27
C ARG A 259 12.18 5.38 13.79
N MET A 260 11.13 5.45 12.98
CA MET A 260 9.86 6.06 13.37
C MET A 260 9.21 5.20 14.47
N SER A 261 8.99 5.79 15.64
CA SER A 261 8.42 5.12 16.81
C SER A 261 6.98 5.54 17.11
N ALA A 262 6.58 6.72 16.63
CA ALA A 262 5.21 7.19 16.76
C ALA A 262 4.84 8.14 15.61
N LEU A 263 3.55 8.33 15.41
CA LEU A 263 2.99 9.29 14.46
C LEU A 263 1.75 9.95 15.06
N GLU A 264 1.65 11.27 14.94
CA GLU A 264 0.41 12.00 15.16
C GLU A 264 -0.13 12.46 13.82
N ALA A 265 -1.42 12.23 13.55
CA ALA A 265 -2.08 12.68 12.32
C ALA A 265 -3.36 13.45 12.65
N THR A 266 -3.60 14.55 11.94
CA THR A 266 -4.88 15.26 11.92
C THR A 266 -5.54 15.04 10.56
N ILE A 267 -6.81 14.64 10.56
CA ILE A 267 -7.58 14.30 9.36
C ILE A 267 -8.95 14.97 9.49
N GLY A 268 -9.17 16.07 8.76
CA GLY A 268 -10.32 16.94 8.98
C GLY A 268 -10.43 17.40 10.44
N ALA A 269 -11.52 17.02 11.11
CA ALA A 269 -11.75 17.36 12.52
C ALA A 269 -11.21 16.32 13.53
N ASP A 270 -10.77 15.15 13.05
CA ASP A 270 -10.30 14.05 13.89
C ASP A 270 -8.77 14.02 13.99
N SER A 271 -8.28 13.37 15.04
CA SER A 271 -6.84 13.13 15.22
C SER A 271 -6.57 11.69 15.63
N TYR A 272 -5.46 11.14 15.16
CA TYR A 272 -4.97 9.81 15.46
C TYR A 272 -3.56 9.87 16.03
N THR A 273 -3.29 9.03 17.04
CA THR A 273 -1.94 8.73 17.51
C THR A 273 -1.63 7.28 17.23
N PHE A 274 -0.47 7.03 16.64
CA PHE A 274 0.05 5.71 16.33
C PHE A 274 1.34 5.45 17.11
N THR A 275 1.55 4.21 17.52
CA THR A 275 2.82 3.72 18.07
C THR A 275 3.31 2.57 17.22
N PHE A 276 4.59 2.59 16.87
CA PHE A 276 5.23 1.56 16.05
C PHE A 276 6.17 0.71 16.90
N GLU A 277 6.13 -0.60 16.67
CA GLU A 277 6.90 -1.58 17.43
C GLU A 277 7.70 -2.55 16.55
N SER A 278 7.47 -2.55 15.23
CA SER A 278 8.11 -3.47 14.30
C SER A 278 8.62 -2.76 13.04
N SER A 279 9.74 -3.23 12.50
CA SER A 279 10.31 -2.76 11.24
C SER A 279 10.34 -3.91 10.23
N GLY A 280 9.57 -3.82 9.15
CA GLY A 280 9.58 -4.84 8.09
C GLY A 280 10.77 -4.66 7.14
N SER A 281 11.21 -3.42 6.96
CA SER A 281 12.35 -3.06 6.10
C SER A 281 12.91 -1.70 6.53
N PRO A 282 13.99 -1.20 5.89
CA PRO A 282 14.48 0.16 6.12
C PRO A 282 13.43 1.27 5.92
N LEU A 283 12.42 1.03 5.09
CA LEU A 283 11.37 1.99 4.70
C LEU A 283 10.03 1.76 5.42
N HIS A 284 9.84 0.56 6.01
CA HIS A 284 8.53 0.07 6.41
C HIS A 284 8.46 -0.18 7.92
N VAL A 285 7.60 0.56 8.61
CA VAL A 285 7.32 0.37 10.04
C VAL A 285 5.86 0.01 10.29
N PHE A 286 5.63 -0.76 11.35
CA PHE A 286 4.34 -1.36 11.66
C PHE A 286 3.99 -1.16 13.13
N GLY A 287 2.69 -1.01 13.38
CA GLY A 287 2.18 -0.71 14.71
C GLY A 287 0.66 -0.61 14.76
N SER A 288 0.17 0.23 15.67
CA SER A 288 -1.25 0.34 15.97
C SER A 288 -1.66 1.77 16.31
N VAL A 289 -2.95 2.04 16.15
CA VAL A 289 -3.60 3.23 16.70
C VAL A 289 -3.69 3.09 18.22
N THR A 290 -3.15 4.06 18.95
CA THR A 290 -3.15 4.08 20.43
C THR A 290 -4.05 5.17 21.01
N ALA A 291 -4.40 6.19 20.24
CA ALA A 291 -5.40 7.18 20.62
C ALA A 291 -6.15 7.74 19.39
N ILE A 292 -7.41 8.13 19.61
CA ILE A 292 -8.29 8.79 18.65
C ILE A 292 -8.93 9.99 19.35
N SER A 293 -9.18 11.08 18.64
CA SER A 293 -9.85 12.31 19.14
C SER A 293 -11.16 12.04 19.87
N SER A 294 -11.91 11.00 19.48
CA SER A 294 -13.17 10.60 20.12
C SER A 294 -12.99 9.99 21.52
N GLY A 295 -11.77 9.63 21.91
CA GLY A 295 -11.46 8.89 23.13
C GLY A 295 -11.75 7.39 23.05
N ALA A 296 -12.32 6.91 21.93
CA ALA A 296 -12.54 5.49 21.69
C ALA A 296 -11.20 4.76 21.55
N ARG A 297 -11.12 3.54 22.10
CA ARG A 297 -9.94 2.69 22.01
C ARG A 297 -10.21 1.52 21.09
N PRO A 298 -9.36 1.28 20.07
CA PRO A 298 -9.43 0.06 19.30
C PRO A 298 -9.22 -1.18 20.16
N ALA A 299 -10.03 -2.22 19.91
CA ALA A 299 -9.79 -3.57 20.40
C ALA A 299 -8.62 -4.21 19.65
N ARG A 300 -8.54 -3.95 18.33
CA ARG A 300 -7.48 -4.42 17.44
C ARG A 300 -7.12 -3.32 16.46
N SER A 301 -5.84 -3.23 16.08
CA SER A 301 -5.39 -2.23 15.12
C SER A 301 -4.10 -2.67 14.44
N TRP A 302 -4.02 -2.34 13.16
CA TRP A 302 -2.85 -2.55 12.31
C TRP A 302 -2.60 -1.26 11.54
N CYS A 303 -1.34 -0.84 11.53
CA CYS A 303 -0.89 0.31 10.76
C CYS A 303 0.41 -0.04 10.07
N TRP A 304 0.52 0.32 8.81
CA TRP A 304 1.73 0.26 8.00
C TRP A 304 2.06 1.68 7.54
N VAL A 305 3.29 2.10 7.82
CA VAL A 305 3.88 3.31 7.25
C VAL A 305 5.01 2.94 6.30
N GLU A 306 4.98 3.50 5.10
CA GLU A 306 6.15 3.62 4.23
C GLU A 306 6.72 5.04 4.40
N TYR A 307 7.92 5.13 4.97
CA TYR A 307 8.64 6.37 5.16
C TYR A 307 10.01 6.29 4.49
N ALA A 308 10.11 6.93 3.33
CA ALA A 308 11.28 6.83 2.49
C ALA A 308 12.48 7.64 3.00
N GLY A 309 12.25 8.71 3.76
CA GLY A 309 13.28 9.72 4.01
C GLY A 309 13.97 10.11 2.70
N ASN A 310 15.30 9.96 2.64
CA ASN A 310 16.10 10.24 1.45
C ASN A 310 16.41 9.01 0.59
N MET A 311 15.72 7.88 0.78
CA MET A 311 15.98 6.63 0.06
C MET A 311 15.20 6.49 -1.27
N LEU A 312 14.20 7.34 -1.52
CA LEU A 312 13.45 7.39 -2.79
C LEU A 312 13.74 8.69 -3.54
N THR A 313 15.00 8.91 -3.94
CA THR A 313 15.35 10.05 -4.81
C THR A 313 15.15 9.71 -6.29
N PRO A 314 14.89 10.69 -7.16
CA PRO A 314 14.81 10.47 -8.60
C PRO A 314 16.00 9.67 -9.17
N GLU A 315 17.22 9.96 -8.72
CA GLU A 315 18.44 9.31 -9.21
C GLU A 315 18.51 7.83 -8.82
N LEU A 316 18.11 7.50 -7.58
CA LEU A 316 18.04 6.11 -7.13
C LEU A 316 16.94 5.33 -7.86
N LEU A 317 15.79 5.98 -8.07
CA LEU A 317 14.68 5.39 -8.83
C LEU A 317 15.05 5.16 -10.30
N ASP A 318 15.78 6.09 -10.92
CA ASP A 318 16.27 5.95 -12.30
C ASP A 318 17.27 4.80 -12.41
N ALA A 319 18.22 4.70 -11.47
CA ALA A 319 19.16 3.59 -11.41
C ALA A 319 18.46 2.23 -11.24
N ALA A 320 17.48 2.16 -10.34
CA ALA A 320 16.68 0.96 -10.12
C ALA A 320 15.83 0.58 -11.36
N THR A 321 15.35 1.56 -12.11
CA THR A 321 14.49 1.32 -13.29
C THR A 321 15.30 1.00 -14.55
N ALA A 322 16.52 1.53 -14.66
CA ALA A 322 17.37 1.38 -15.85
C ALA A 322 17.72 -0.08 -16.17
N VAL A 323 17.83 -0.95 -15.16
CA VAL A 323 18.12 -2.38 -15.35
C VAL A 323 17.02 -3.12 -16.14
N PHE A 324 15.82 -2.55 -16.20
CA PHE A 324 14.67 -3.10 -16.91
C PHE A 324 14.47 -2.53 -18.32
N ALA A 325 15.31 -1.58 -18.76
CA ALA A 325 15.11 -0.86 -20.03
C ALA A 325 15.00 -1.80 -21.25
N LEU A 326 15.86 -2.82 -21.33
CA LEU A 326 15.81 -3.80 -22.42
C LEU A 326 14.50 -4.61 -22.41
N ALA A 327 14.10 -5.13 -21.24
CA ALA A 327 12.88 -5.91 -21.10
C ALA A 327 11.61 -5.08 -21.35
N ARG A 328 11.68 -3.76 -21.13
CA ARG A 328 10.62 -2.79 -21.44
C ARG A 328 10.64 -2.30 -22.89
N GLY A 329 11.64 -2.67 -23.69
CA GLY A 329 11.78 -2.23 -25.07
C GLY A 329 12.12 -0.74 -25.21
N LEU A 330 12.90 -0.19 -24.26
CA LEU A 330 13.32 1.22 -24.20
C LEU A 330 14.77 1.46 -24.67
N GLY A 331 15.37 0.47 -25.35
CA GLY A 331 16.74 0.52 -25.88
C GLY A 331 16.83 0.97 -27.33
#